data_AF-A0A5J4VGC2-F1
#
_entry.id   AF-A0A5J4VGC2-F1
#
_cell.length_a   1.000
_cell.length_b   1.000
_cell.length_c   1.000
_cell.angle_alpha   90.00
_cell.angle_beta   90.00
_cell.angle_gamma   90.00
#
_symmetry.space_group_name_H-M   'P 1'
#
loop_
_entity.id
_entity.type
_entity.pdbx_description
1 polymer ?
#
loop_
_entity_poly.entity_id
_entity_poly.type
_entity_poly.pdbx_seq_one_letter_code
_entity_poly.pdbx_strand_id
1 'polypeptide(L)' 'MYQAGIEKFYSVTSIRKASITKAIQQGASQIQINRFSRHADGTSTVQVRYDTNLNDDIRRRLGTLNA' A
#
# COMPACT_ATOMS: atom_id res chain seq x y z
N MET A 1 0.47 -9.03 -17.27
CA MET A 1 1.54 -9.34 -16.31
C MET A 1 2.62 -10.19 -16.95
N TYR A 2 2.25 -11.28 -17.61
CA TYR A 2 3.13 -12.08 -18.45
C TYR A 2 3.97 -11.26 -19.47
N GLN A 3 3.37 -10.32 -20.21
CA GLN A 3 4.10 -9.41 -21.12
C GLN A 3 5.10 -8.50 -20.41
N ALA A 4 4.93 -8.25 -19.12
CA ALA A 4 5.85 -7.49 -18.29
C ALA A 4 6.83 -8.40 -17.53
N GLY A 5 6.91 -9.70 -17.87
CA GLY A 5 7.77 -10.69 -17.20
C GLY A 5 7.33 -11.08 -15.79
N ILE A 6 6.09 -10.74 -15.40
CA ILE A 6 5.57 -11.08 -14.07
C ILE A 6 4.79 -12.39 -14.19
N GLU A 7 5.36 -13.45 -13.61
CA GLU A 7 4.81 -14.81 -13.64
C GLU A 7 3.47 -14.94 -12.90
N LYS A 8 3.33 -14.20 -11.79
CA LYS A 8 2.11 -14.21 -10.97
C LYS A 8 1.08 -13.23 -11.52
N PHE A 9 -0.18 -13.68 -11.60
CA PHE A 9 -1.29 -12.77 -11.84
C PHE A 9 -1.71 -12.08 -10.55
N TYR A 10 -1.76 -10.75 -10.59
CA TYR A 10 -2.27 -9.92 -9.52
C TYR A 10 -3.56 -9.24 -9.96
N SER A 11 -4.55 -9.22 -9.07
CA SER A 11 -5.78 -8.48 -9.31
C SER A 11 -5.51 -6.98 -9.44
N VAL A 12 -6.42 -6.26 -10.10
CA VAL A 12 -6.42 -4.79 -10.14
C VAL A 12 -6.38 -4.20 -8.72
N THR A 13 -7.07 -4.84 -7.77
CA THR A 13 -7.05 -4.46 -6.35
C THR A 13 -5.66 -4.59 -5.73
N SER A 14 -4.94 -5.68 -6.01
CA SER A 14 -3.58 -5.90 -5.51
C SER A 14 -2.59 -4.88 -6.08
N ILE A 15 -2.72 -4.52 -7.35
CA ILE A 15 -1.92 -3.48 -7.99
C ILE A 15 -2.21 -2.13 -7.35
N ARG A 16 -3.50 -1.79 -7.16
CA ARG A 16 -3.94 -0.56 -6.49
C ARG A 16 -3.38 -0.48 -5.05
N LYS A 17 -3.39 -1.59 -4.30
CA LYS A 17 -2.74 -1.69 -2.98
C LYS A 17 -1.28 -1.27 -3.06
N ALA A 18 -0.49 -1.95 -3.89
CA ALA A 18 0.95 -1.68 -4.03
C ALA A 18 1.26 -0.21 -4.38
N SER A 19 0.49 0.39 -5.30
CA SER A 19 0.68 1.81 -5.66
C SER A 19 0.41 2.77 -4.51
N ILE A 20 -0.67 2.54 -3.75
CA ILE A 20 -1.03 3.38 -2.58
C ILE A 20 0.02 3.22 -1.48
N THR A 21 0.45 1.99 -1.21
CA THR A 21 1.50 1.74 -0.22
C THR A 21 2.81 2.44 -0.60
N LYS A 22 3.20 2.39 -1.88
CA LYS A 22 4.39 3.10 -2.35
C LYS A 22 4.28 4.62 -2.19
N ALA A 23 3.11 5.19 -2.46
CA ALA A 23 2.86 6.63 -2.26
C ALA A 23 2.96 7.02 -0.77
N ILE A 24 2.40 6.21 0.13
CA ILE A 24 2.55 6.41 1.59
C ILE A 24 4.02 6.37 2.00
N GLN A 25 4.79 5.39 1.53
CA GLN A 25 6.22 5.27 1.80
C GLN A 25 7.03 6.47 1.27
N GLN A 26 6.55 7.14 0.23
CA GLN A 26 7.14 8.37 -0.33
C GLN A 26 6.68 9.64 0.40
N GLY A 27 5.86 9.51 1.46
CA GLY A 27 5.40 10.63 2.28
C GLY A 27 4.15 11.34 1.75
N ALA A 28 3.38 10.71 0.84
CA ALA A 28 2.13 11.29 0.38
C ALA A 28 1.12 11.46 1.53
N SER A 29 0.50 12.64 1.62
CA SER A 29 -0.57 12.92 2.58
C SER A 29 -1.86 12.18 2.24
N GLN A 30 -2.75 12.02 3.23
CA GLN A 30 -4.05 11.37 3.04
C GLN A 30 -4.90 12.05 1.95
N ILE A 31 -4.82 13.39 1.83
CA ILE A 31 -5.52 14.15 0.79
C ILE A 31 -4.98 13.78 -0.60
N GLN A 32 -3.66 13.68 -0.75
CA GLN A 32 -3.04 13.28 -2.02
C GLN A 32 -3.41 11.85 -2.39
N ILE A 33 -3.45 10.94 -1.41
CA ILE A 33 -3.85 9.54 -1.60
C ILE A 33 -5.32 9.43 -2.00
N ASN A 34 -6.22 10.15 -1.32
CA ASN A 34 -7.65 10.15 -1.64
C ASN A 34 -7.88 10.67 -3.07
N ARG A 35 -7.22 11.78 -3.45
CA ARG A 35 -7.26 12.33 -4.81
C ARG A 35 -6.72 11.35 -5.86
N PHE A 36 -5.55 10.76 -5.61
CA PHE A 36 -4.92 9.78 -6.50
C PHE A 36 -5.80 8.54 -6.71
N SER A 37 -6.41 8.04 -5.64
CA SER A 37 -7.26 6.85 -5.65
C SER A 37 -8.71 7.13 -6.07
N ARG A 38 -9.06 8.41 -6.31
CA ARG A 38 -10.41 8.90 -6.64
C ARG A 38 -11.46 8.52 -5.58
N HIS A 39 -11.06 8.47 -4.33
CA HIS A 39 -11.98 8.31 -3.20
C HIS A 39 -12.41 9.68 -2.66
N ALA A 40 -13.61 9.75 -2.07
CA ALA A 40 -14.10 10.96 -1.43
C ALA A 40 -13.13 11.42 -0.33
N ASP A 41 -12.92 12.74 -0.24
CA ASP A 41 -12.05 13.33 0.77
C ASP A 41 -12.53 12.95 2.17
N GLY A 42 -11.62 12.42 3.00
CA GLY A 42 -11.88 12.08 4.40
C GLY A 42 -12.06 10.60 4.72
N THR A 43 -12.13 9.70 3.73
CA THR A 43 -12.22 8.26 4.03
C THR A 43 -10.85 7.69 4.37
N SER A 44 -10.57 7.42 5.65
CA SER A 44 -9.38 6.66 6.11
C SER A 44 -9.35 5.21 5.60
N THR A 45 -10.44 4.77 4.97
CA THR A 45 -10.62 3.45 4.36
C THR A 45 -9.48 3.06 3.42
N VAL A 46 -8.87 4.03 2.73
CA VAL A 46 -7.76 3.76 1.82
C VAL A 46 -6.51 3.34 2.58
N GLN A 47 -6.09 4.08 3.61
CA GLN A 47 -4.98 3.69 4.46
C GLN A 47 -5.26 2.34 5.14
N VAL A 48 -6.43 2.20 5.78
CA VAL A 48 -6.75 0.99 6.56
C VAL A 48 -6.81 -0.29 5.71
N ARG A 49 -7.32 -0.24 4.48
CA ARG A 49 -7.49 -1.44 3.64
C ARG A 49 -6.33 -1.72 2.69
N TYR A 50 -5.53 -0.70 2.37
CA TYR A 50 -4.49 -0.79 1.34
C TYR A 50 -3.07 -0.59 1.87
N ASP A 51 -2.87 -0.05 3.08
CA ASP A 51 -1.54 0.01 3.71
C ASP A 51 -1.23 -1.27 4.51
N THR A 52 -0.88 -2.34 3.79
CA THR A 52 -0.49 -3.61 4.41
C THR A 52 0.98 -3.67 4.81
N ASN A 53 1.84 -2.78 4.27
CA ASN A 53 3.29 -2.88 4.49
C ASN A 53 3.76 -2.27 5.81
N LEU A 54 2.96 -1.40 6.46
CA LEU A 54 3.31 -0.95 7.81
C LEU A 54 3.39 -2.16 8.76
N ASN A 55 2.54 -3.17 8.58
CA ASN A 55 2.58 -4.39 9.39
C ASN A 55 3.85 -5.23 9.14
N ASP A 56 4.41 -5.23 7.93
CA ASP A 56 5.62 -6.01 7.62
C ASP A 56 6.89 -5.33 8.16
N ASP A 57 7.00 -3.99 8.04
CA ASP A 57 8.12 -3.27 8.67
C ASP A 57 8.01 -3.27 10.20
N ILE A 58 6.81 -3.13 10.76
CA ILE A 58 6.57 -3.29 12.21
C ILE A 58 6.90 -4.72 12.65
N ARG A 59 6.44 -5.75 11.94
CA ARG A 59 6.74 -7.16 12.26
C ARG A 59 8.23 -7.45 12.17
N ARG A 60 8.93 -6.91 11.17
CA ARG A 60 10.39 -7.02 11.05
C ARG A 60 11.09 -6.35 12.23
N ARG A 61 10.71 -5.12 12.58
CA ARG A 61 11.28 -4.39 13.73
C ARG A 61 11.01 -5.09 15.06
N LEU A 62 9.81 -5.61 15.29
CA LEU A 62 9.50 -6.42 16.48
C LEU A 62 10.30 -7.72 16.52
N GLY A 63 10.47 -8.39 15.37
CA GLY A 63 11.30 -9.59 15.28
C GLY A 63 12.76 -9.33 15.62
N THR A 64 13.30 -8.17 15.23
CA THR A 64 14.69 -7.77 15.56
C THR A 64 14.88 -7.23 16.97
N LEU A 65 13.81 -6.81 17.66
CA LEU A 65 13.88 -6.35 19.06
C LEU A 65 13.90 -7.52 20.07
N ASN A 66 13.53 -8.72 19.64
CA ASN A 66 13.48 -9.95 20.45
C ASN A 66 14.64 -10.93 20.13
N ALA A 67 15.68 -10.48 19.42
CA ALA A 67 16.83 -11.27 18.99
C ALA A 67 18.13 -10.80 19.67
#